data_AF-A0AAW6KHA6-F1
#
_entry.id   AF-A0AAW6KHA6-F1
#
_cell.length_a   1.000
_cell.length_b   1.000
_cell.length_c   1.000
_cell.angle_alpha   90.00
_cell.angle_beta   90.00
_cell.angle_gamma   90.00
#
_symmetry.space_group_name_H-M   'P 1'
#
loop_
_entity.id
_entity.type
_entity.pdbx_description
1 polymer ?
#
loop_
_entity_poly.entity_id
_entity_poly.type
_entity_poly.pdbx_seq_one_letter_code
_entity_poly.pdbx_strand_id
1 'polypeptide(L)'
;SAVRGGVFLVATAVPRKYFDDTFVFVMKCDFEPKVASIADESSLIRKVEMAITTKNMKSIQYPHMPEEGMTEESEVKIHQASHARYFEDFLKFVEYGESMPEIMKSQVMNMVQEHVYEAFEDKSEELQQFEHDLEIWEASEKREIQERLDTHQVIEASAQIVEHMPEAELKMKLGATEIKGLLAEFGDSIHLAKVNGRYVALIEAETISFEKGSSPVEFYKPEGLHEVIERIRNKSDRED
;
A
#
# COMPACT_ATOMS: atom_id res chain seq x y z
N SER A 1 20.31 31.49 26.30
CA SER A 1 20.33 30.04 26.02
C SER A 1 21.74 29.67 25.62
N ALA A 2 22.47 28.88 26.41
CA ALA A 2 23.84 28.49 26.08
C ALA A 2 23.77 27.40 25.00
N VAL A 3 24.37 27.65 23.84
CA VAL A 3 24.49 26.66 22.77
C VAL A 3 25.38 25.52 23.28
N ARG A 4 24.77 24.45 23.81
CA ARG A 4 25.47 23.20 24.06
C ARG A 4 25.77 22.60 22.70
N GLY A 5 27.04 22.53 22.33
CA GLY A 5 27.46 21.84 21.11
C GLY A 5 27.09 20.36 21.18
N GLY A 6 26.82 19.76 20.04
CA GLY A 6 26.52 18.34 19.91
C GLY A 6 26.63 17.89 18.45
N VAL A 7 26.52 16.59 18.24
CA VAL A 7 26.58 15.97 16.91
C VAL A 7 25.31 15.17 16.67
N PHE A 8 24.80 15.24 15.45
CA PHE A 8 23.75 14.38 14.96
C PHE A 8 24.38 13.29 14.09
N LEU A 9 24.18 12.03 14.45
CA LEU A 9 24.75 10.88 13.77
C LEU A 9 23.62 10.04 13.17
N VAL A 10 23.77 9.70 11.91
CA VAL A 10 22.94 8.69 11.23
C VAL A 10 23.87 7.55 10.86
N ALA A 11 23.57 6.36 11.37
CA ALA A 11 24.37 5.17 11.13
C ALA A 11 23.48 4.05 10.60
N THR A 12 23.97 3.34 9.59
CA THR A 12 23.34 2.13 9.09
C THR A 12 24.18 0.93 9.51
N ALA A 13 23.54 -0.13 10.00
CA ALA A 13 24.21 -1.35 10.41
C ALA A 13 23.34 -2.57 10.12
N VAL A 14 23.96 -3.67 9.72
CA VAL A 14 23.29 -4.97 9.55
C VAL A 14 23.77 -5.87 10.70
N PRO A 15 22.94 -6.12 11.72
CA PRO A 15 23.27 -7.05 12.79
C PRO A 15 23.17 -8.50 12.30
N ARG A 16 24.17 -8.91 11.50
CA ARG A 16 24.30 -10.21 10.80
C ARG A 16 24.16 -11.46 11.67
N LYS A 17 24.23 -11.32 12.99
CA LYS A 17 23.99 -12.42 13.92
C LYS A 17 22.52 -12.88 13.90
N TYR A 18 21.61 -11.97 13.58
CA TYR A 18 20.16 -12.20 13.68
C TYR A 18 19.40 -11.81 12.41
N PHE A 19 19.94 -10.89 11.60
CA PHE A 19 19.22 -10.33 10.44
C PHE A 19 20.16 -10.11 9.26
N ASP A 20 19.59 -10.24 8.07
CA ASP A 20 20.20 -9.78 6.81
C ASP A 20 19.78 -8.34 6.46
N ASP A 21 18.75 -7.83 7.15
CA ASP A 21 18.18 -6.50 6.91
C ASP A 21 18.98 -5.36 7.56
N THR A 22 18.88 -4.18 6.94
CA THR A 22 19.60 -2.99 7.39
C THR A 22 18.81 -2.25 8.46
N PHE A 23 19.46 -1.96 9.58
CA PHE A 23 18.95 -1.10 10.62
C PHE A 23 19.51 0.31 10.47
N VAL A 24 18.66 1.30 10.70
CA VAL A 24 19.01 2.72 10.77
C VAL A 24 18.97 3.16 12.22
N PHE A 25 20.07 3.74 12.67
CA PHE A 25 20.21 4.35 13.98
C PHE A 25 20.40 5.85 13.83
N VAL A 26 19.50 6.61 14.46
CA VAL A 26 19.58 8.07 14.50
C VAL A 26 19.92 8.49 15.91
N MET A 27 21.05 9.18 16.10
CA MET A 27 21.58 9.51 17.41
C MET A 27 21.89 11.00 17.55
N LYS A 28 21.36 11.62 18.61
CA LYS A 28 21.77 12.94 19.07
C LYS A 28 22.73 12.79 20.24
N CYS A 29 23.93 13.33 20.06
CA CYS A 29 25.04 13.22 21.00
C CYS A 29 25.44 14.61 21.50
N ASP A 30 25.07 14.95 22.73
CA ASP A 30 25.47 16.21 23.34
C ASP A 30 26.89 16.10 23.90
N PHE A 31 27.71 17.14 23.74
CA PHE A 31 29.05 17.17 24.34
C PHE A 31 28.97 17.49 25.83
N GLU A 32 29.64 16.66 26.64
CA GLU A 32 29.81 16.89 28.06
C GLU A 32 31.19 17.46 28.36
N PRO A 33 31.28 18.57 29.12
CA PRO A 33 32.56 19.13 29.49
C PRO A 33 33.19 18.36 30.66
N LYS A 34 34.52 18.35 30.71
CA LYS A 34 35.33 17.87 31.86
C LYS A 34 35.06 16.41 32.25
N VAL A 35 34.91 15.53 31.27
CA VAL A 35 34.73 14.08 31.50
C VAL A 35 36.06 13.45 31.87
N ALA A 36 36.10 12.67 32.94
CA ALA A 36 37.24 11.85 33.31
C ALA A 36 37.07 10.45 32.71
N SER A 37 38.02 10.00 31.89
CA SER A 37 38.08 8.62 31.37
C SER A 37 39.20 7.86 32.06
N ILE A 38 39.01 6.55 32.25
CA ILE A 38 40.11 5.67 32.67
C ILE A 38 41.10 5.58 31.50
N ALA A 39 42.38 5.75 31.81
CA ALA A 39 43.46 5.74 30.83
C ALA A 39 44.28 4.43 30.97
N ASP A 40 45.61 4.52 30.91
CA ASP A 40 46.51 3.39 31.12
C ASP A 40 46.99 3.27 32.59
N GLU A 41 47.69 2.17 32.89
CA GLU A 41 48.21 1.85 34.23
C GLU A 41 49.15 2.94 34.78
N SER A 42 49.74 3.76 33.92
CA SER A 42 50.70 4.81 34.30
C SER A 42 50.05 6.13 34.69
N SER A 43 48.86 6.42 34.15
CA SER A 43 48.18 7.72 34.32
C SER A 43 46.81 7.63 34.99
N LEU A 44 46.21 6.42 35.07
CA LEU A 44 44.94 6.03 35.70
C LEU A 44 43.69 6.81 35.25
N ILE A 45 43.74 8.14 35.20
CA ILE A 45 42.63 9.04 34.87
C ILE A 45 43.10 10.11 33.88
N ARG A 46 42.49 10.13 32.68
CA ARG A 46 42.63 11.19 31.68
C ARG A 46 41.43 12.13 31.74
N LYS A 47 41.69 13.43 31.84
CA LYS A 47 40.63 14.45 31.71
C LYS A 47 40.48 14.83 30.24
N VAL A 48 39.27 14.66 29.73
CA VAL A 48 38.89 15.08 28.39
C VAL A 48 38.04 16.34 28.53
N GLU A 49 38.41 17.37 27.77
CA GLU A 49 37.76 18.68 27.87
C GLU A 49 36.30 18.61 27.39
N MET A 50 36.03 17.90 26.29
CA MET A 50 34.68 17.58 25.81
C MET A 50 34.60 16.13 25.31
N ALA A 51 33.56 15.40 25.72
CA ALA A 51 33.32 14.03 25.26
C ALA A 51 31.83 13.77 24.99
N ILE A 52 31.55 12.84 24.08
CA ILE A 52 30.21 12.25 23.93
C ILE A 52 30.12 11.10 24.92
N THR A 53 29.10 11.09 25.78
CA THR A 53 28.85 10.00 26.72
C THR A 53 27.59 9.24 26.32
N THR A 54 27.52 7.96 26.68
CA THR A 54 26.32 7.14 26.48
C THR A 54 25.16 7.59 27.36
N LYS A 55 25.42 8.29 28.47
CA LYS A 55 24.41 8.70 29.45
C LYS A 55 23.42 9.71 28.90
N ASN A 56 23.87 10.59 28.00
CA ASN A 56 23.05 11.63 27.38
C ASN A 56 22.74 11.37 25.91
N MET A 57 23.18 10.23 25.37
CA MET A 57 22.91 9.85 23.99
C MET A 57 21.41 9.55 23.82
N LYS A 58 20.80 10.19 22.82
CA LYS A 58 19.41 9.94 22.44
C LYS A 58 19.43 9.17 21.15
N SER A 59 18.89 7.96 21.14
CA SER A 59 18.89 7.10 19.96
C SER A 59 17.48 6.70 19.56
N ILE A 60 17.32 6.60 18.25
CA ILE A 60 16.24 5.88 17.57
C ILE A 60 16.83 4.68 16.86
N GLN A 61 16.07 3.59 16.84
CA GLN A 61 16.33 2.43 16.00
C GLN A 61 15.11 2.16 15.11
N TYR A 62 15.38 1.91 13.83
CA TYR A 62 14.42 1.41 12.85
C TYR A 62 15.06 0.26 12.04
N PRO A 63 14.36 -0.85 11.78
CA PRO A 63 13.07 -1.23 12.33
C PRO A 63 13.12 -1.50 13.85
N HIS A 64 11.98 -1.46 14.53
CA HIS A 64 11.90 -1.87 15.93
C HIS A 64 12.20 -3.37 16.03
N MET A 65 13.04 -3.74 17.00
CA MET A 65 13.34 -5.13 17.33
C MET A 65 12.80 -5.40 18.74
N PRO A 66 11.56 -5.89 18.87
CA PRO A 66 10.99 -6.21 20.18
C PRO A 66 11.73 -7.38 20.85
N GLU A 67 12.11 -8.39 20.06
CA GLU A 67 12.85 -9.59 20.50
C GLU A 67 13.98 -9.93 19.51
N GLU A 68 15.00 -10.67 19.96
CA GLU A 68 16.10 -11.09 19.09
C GLU A 68 15.58 -11.94 17.92
N GLY A 69 15.83 -11.50 16.68
CA GLY A 69 15.36 -12.20 15.48
C GLY A 69 13.96 -11.80 14.99
N MET A 70 13.27 -10.85 15.65
CA MET A 70 12.00 -10.28 15.18
C MET A 70 12.13 -8.79 14.85
N THR A 71 11.55 -8.38 13.74
CA THR A 71 11.47 -6.98 13.31
C THR A 71 10.02 -6.54 13.10
N GLU A 72 9.73 -5.32 13.49
CA GLU A 72 8.47 -4.63 13.20
C GLU A 72 8.77 -3.41 12.34
N GLU A 73 8.53 -3.55 11.03
CA GLU A 73 8.82 -2.51 10.03
C GLU A 73 7.89 -1.31 10.12
N SER A 74 6.73 -1.47 10.76
CA SER A 74 5.79 -0.37 11.04
C SER A 74 6.14 0.41 12.31
N GLU A 75 7.13 -0.04 13.09
CA GLU A 75 7.44 0.52 14.39
C GLU A 75 8.87 1.07 14.47
N VAL A 76 9.02 2.10 15.29
CA VAL A 76 10.30 2.75 15.59
C VAL A 76 10.55 2.70 17.08
N LYS A 77 11.76 2.27 17.49
CA LYS A 77 12.16 2.30 18.89
C LYS A 77 12.73 3.66 19.27
N ILE A 78 12.04 4.35 20.18
CA ILE A 78 12.61 5.47 20.92
C ILE A 78 13.14 4.95 22.27
N HIS A 79 14.46 4.94 22.45
CA HIS A 79 15.06 4.36 23.66
C HIS A 79 14.77 5.14 24.95
N GLN A 80 14.30 6.40 24.84
CA GLN A 80 13.91 7.21 25.99
C GLN A 80 12.69 8.10 25.66
N ALA A 81 11.54 7.80 26.28
CA ALA A 81 10.26 8.44 25.96
C ALA A 81 10.25 9.97 26.18
N SER A 82 10.98 10.49 27.17
CA SER A 82 11.11 11.94 27.41
C SER A 82 11.78 12.70 26.25
N HIS A 83 12.31 11.99 25.27
CA HIS A 83 12.98 12.52 24.09
C HIS A 83 12.13 12.49 22.82
N ALA A 84 10.89 11.98 22.87
CA ALA A 84 9.97 11.97 21.74
C ALA A 84 9.67 13.38 21.18
N ARG A 85 9.64 14.41 22.04
CA ARG A 85 9.39 15.81 21.62
C ARG A 85 10.38 16.35 20.58
N TYR A 86 11.63 15.87 20.57
CA TYR A 86 12.59 16.30 19.55
C TYR A 86 12.18 15.80 18.15
N PHE A 87 11.46 14.68 18.08
CA PHE A 87 10.98 14.10 16.83
C PHE A 87 9.69 14.75 16.35
N GLU A 88 8.84 15.21 17.27
CA GLU A 88 7.70 16.08 16.93
C GLU A 88 8.16 17.35 16.18
N ASP A 89 9.30 17.93 16.57
CA ASP A 89 9.90 19.06 15.84
C ASP A 89 10.40 18.69 14.43
N PHE A 90 10.63 17.40 14.13
CA PHE A 90 10.97 16.96 12.77
C PHE A 90 9.72 16.63 11.94
N LEU A 91 8.57 16.32 12.56
CA LEU A 91 7.34 15.97 11.83
C LEU A 91 6.88 17.09 10.90
N LYS A 92 7.12 18.36 11.23
CA LYS A 92 6.84 19.51 10.33
C LYS A 92 7.67 19.51 9.03
N PHE A 93 8.73 18.71 8.97
CA PHE A 93 9.58 18.52 7.79
C PHE A 93 9.42 17.13 7.18
N VAL A 94 8.53 16.31 7.74
CA VAL A 94 8.15 15.02 7.15
C VAL A 94 6.95 15.30 6.26
N GLU A 95 7.17 15.24 4.95
CA GLU A 95 6.09 15.15 3.99
C GLU A 95 5.60 13.70 4.01
N TYR A 96 4.41 13.49 4.55
CA TYR A 96 3.68 12.27 4.30
C TYR A 96 3.27 12.31 2.83
N GLY A 97 3.73 11.35 2.03
CA GLY A 97 3.22 11.17 0.68
C GLY A 97 1.70 11.05 0.68
N GLU A 98 1.08 11.31 -0.47
CA GLU A 98 -0.36 11.10 -0.63
C GLU A 98 -0.75 9.71 -0.12
N SER A 99 -1.88 9.62 0.57
CA SER A 99 -2.34 8.31 1.04
C SER A 99 -2.63 7.41 -0.16
N MET A 100 -2.42 6.10 -0.03
CA MET A 100 -2.71 5.16 -1.13
C MET A 100 -4.11 5.32 -1.75
N PRO A 101 -5.18 5.56 -0.97
CA PRO A 101 -6.50 5.87 -1.53
C PRO A 101 -6.53 7.14 -2.38
N GLU A 102 -5.77 8.17 -2.01
CA GLU A 102 -5.65 9.42 -2.77
C GLU A 102 -4.85 9.21 -4.07
N ILE A 103 -3.77 8.43 -4.03
CA ILE A 103 -2.99 8.06 -5.22
C ILE A 103 -3.88 7.29 -6.20
N MET A 104 -4.59 6.26 -5.72
CA MET A 104 -5.52 5.49 -6.56
C MET A 104 -6.63 6.37 -7.13
N LYS A 105 -7.21 7.27 -6.32
CA LYS A 105 -8.23 8.21 -6.77
C LYS A 105 -7.70 9.13 -7.87
N SER A 106 -6.53 9.72 -7.66
CA SER A 106 -5.88 10.63 -8.60
C SER A 106 -5.60 9.93 -9.94
N GLN A 107 -5.04 8.72 -9.91
CA GLN A 107 -4.73 7.95 -11.11
C GLN A 107 -5.99 7.59 -11.91
N VAL A 108 -7.04 7.11 -11.23
CA VAL A 108 -8.32 6.81 -11.88
C VAL A 108 -8.92 8.08 -12.48
N MET A 109 -8.84 9.23 -11.79
CA MET A 109 -9.37 10.48 -12.31
C MET A 109 -8.61 11.03 -13.50
N ASN A 110 -7.29 11.01 -13.46
CA ASN A 110 -6.47 11.47 -14.58
C ASN A 110 -6.77 10.64 -15.83
N MET A 111 -6.84 9.33 -15.69
CA MET A 111 -7.11 8.41 -16.81
C MET A 111 -8.51 8.60 -17.41
N VAL A 112 -9.52 8.74 -16.55
CA VAL A 112 -10.90 9.02 -16.96
C VAL A 112 -10.99 10.38 -17.66
N GLN A 113 -10.32 11.41 -17.13
CA GLN A 113 -10.27 12.73 -17.74
C GLN A 113 -9.57 12.71 -19.11
N GLU A 114 -8.39 12.11 -19.22
CA GLU A 114 -7.63 12.02 -20.47
C GLU A 114 -8.46 11.37 -21.59
N HIS A 115 -9.08 10.22 -21.33
CA HIS A 115 -9.89 9.53 -22.32
C HIS A 115 -11.17 10.28 -22.72
N VAL A 116 -11.78 11.00 -21.78
CA VAL A 116 -13.02 11.75 -22.03
C VAL A 116 -12.72 13.04 -22.77
N TYR A 117 -11.67 13.77 -22.40
CA TYR A 117 -11.26 14.99 -23.11
C TYR A 117 -10.78 14.67 -24.54
N GLU A 118 -10.31 13.47 -24.82
CA GLU A 118 -10.07 13.01 -26.20
C GLU A 118 -11.36 12.66 -26.96
N ALA A 119 -12.37 12.13 -26.26
CA ALA A 119 -13.62 11.68 -26.88
C ALA A 119 -14.64 12.80 -27.17
N PHE A 120 -14.60 13.89 -26.41
CA PHE A 120 -15.59 14.98 -26.49
C PHE A 120 -14.97 16.31 -26.95
N GLU A 121 -15.72 17.09 -27.73
CA GLU A 121 -15.32 18.46 -28.06
C GLU A 121 -15.39 19.38 -26.83
N ASP A 122 -14.41 20.29 -26.73
CA ASP A 122 -14.30 21.28 -25.67
C ASP A 122 -15.62 22.06 -25.47
N LYS A 123 -16.14 22.03 -24.24
CA LYS A 123 -17.39 22.71 -23.80
C LYS A 123 -18.69 22.19 -24.42
N SER A 124 -18.72 20.95 -24.89
CA SER A 124 -19.99 20.29 -25.21
C SER A 124 -20.89 20.15 -23.97
N GLU A 125 -22.21 20.11 -24.17
CA GLU A 125 -23.16 19.81 -23.09
C GLU A 125 -22.91 18.42 -22.49
N GLU A 126 -22.43 17.48 -23.31
CA GLU A 126 -22.07 16.12 -22.92
C GLU A 126 -20.88 16.09 -21.95
N LEU A 127 -19.86 16.92 -22.18
CA LEU A 127 -18.71 17.06 -21.28
C LEU A 127 -19.12 17.68 -19.93
N GLN A 128 -19.99 18.69 -19.93
CA GLN A 128 -20.49 19.31 -18.69
C GLN A 128 -21.32 18.32 -17.87
N GLN A 129 -22.14 17.50 -18.54
CA GLN A 129 -22.91 16.46 -17.89
C GLN A 129 -22.00 15.37 -17.33
N PHE A 130 -20.94 15.03 -18.05
CA PHE A 130 -19.91 14.10 -17.59
C PHE A 130 -19.17 14.60 -16.35
N GLU A 131 -18.69 15.85 -16.33
CA GLU A 131 -18.02 16.45 -15.18
C GLU A 131 -18.93 16.45 -13.95
N HIS A 132 -20.21 16.73 -14.14
CA HIS A 132 -21.21 16.65 -13.07
C HIS A 132 -21.41 15.22 -12.55
N ASP A 133 -21.53 14.23 -13.44
CA ASP A 133 -21.67 12.82 -13.07
C ASP A 133 -20.40 12.30 -12.35
N LEU A 134 -19.22 12.79 -12.72
CA LEU A 134 -17.94 12.48 -12.08
C LEU A 134 -17.89 13.02 -10.65
N GLU A 135 -18.31 14.26 -10.41
CA GLU A 135 -18.40 14.85 -9.06
C GLU A 135 -19.37 14.06 -8.16
N ILE A 136 -20.52 13.65 -8.71
CA ILE A 136 -21.48 12.80 -7.99
C ILE A 136 -20.86 11.42 -7.69
N TRP A 137 -20.13 10.85 -8.65
CA TRP A 137 -19.45 9.57 -8.49
C TRP A 137 -18.36 9.61 -7.41
N GLU A 138 -17.60 10.71 -7.31
CA GLU A 138 -16.62 10.91 -6.24
C GLU A 138 -17.26 10.94 -4.86
N ALA A 139 -18.41 11.61 -4.74
CA ALA A 139 -19.10 11.83 -3.47
C ALA A 139 -19.96 10.62 -3.03
N SER A 140 -20.18 9.64 -3.90
CA SER A 140 -21.06 8.51 -3.61
C SER A 140 -20.42 7.46 -2.71
N GLU A 141 -21.13 7.06 -1.64
CA GLU A 141 -20.75 5.96 -0.74
C GLU A 141 -20.88 4.58 -1.41
N LYS A 142 -21.73 4.45 -2.45
CA LYS A 142 -21.93 3.23 -3.22
C LYS A 142 -21.66 3.50 -4.68
N ARG A 143 -20.66 2.83 -5.22
CA ARG A 143 -20.25 2.97 -6.62
C ARG A 143 -20.88 1.85 -7.44
N GLU A 144 -21.51 2.23 -8.55
CA GLU A 144 -22.02 1.32 -9.56
C GLU A 144 -21.10 1.33 -10.78
N ILE A 145 -21.08 0.22 -11.52
CA ILE A 145 -20.33 0.10 -12.76
C ILE A 145 -20.89 1.07 -13.81
N GLN A 146 -20.00 1.80 -14.49
CA GLN A 146 -20.39 2.88 -15.42
C GLN A 146 -20.40 2.44 -16.89
N GLU A 147 -19.84 1.27 -17.23
CA GLU A 147 -19.74 0.74 -18.62
C GLU A 147 -19.15 1.74 -19.64
N ARG A 148 -18.18 2.57 -19.23
CA ARG A 148 -17.56 3.61 -20.09
C ARG A 148 -16.22 3.23 -20.71
N LEU A 149 -15.45 2.39 -20.03
CA LEU A 149 -14.12 1.97 -20.45
C LEU A 149 -14.17 0.53 -20.93
N ASP A 150 -13.42 0.24 -21.99
CA ASP A 150 -13.19 -1.13 -22.44
C ASP A 150 -12.12 -1.84 -21.61
N THR A 151 -11.94 -3.13 -21.85
CA THR A 151 -10.98 -3.97 -21.12
C THR A 151 -9.54 -3.48 -21.28
N HIS A 152 -9.13 -3.04 -22.47
CA HIS A 152 -7.75 -2.59 -22.70
C HIS A 152 -7.47 -1.30 -21.93
N GLN A 153 -8.39 -0.34 -21.97
CA GLN A 153 -8.28 0.92 -21.24
C GLN A 153 -8.19 0.69 -19.73
N VAL A 154 -8.99 -0.23 -19.19
CA VAL A 154 -8.93 -0.58 -17.76
C VAL A 154 -7.62 -1.28 -17.40
N ILE A 155 -7.10 -2.17 -18.25
CA ILE A 155 -5.79 -2.82 -18.03
C ILE A 155 -4.67 -1.78 -18.02
N GLU A 156 -4.63 -0.88 -19.00
CA GLU A 156 -3.59 0.16 -19.11
C GLU A 156 -3.57 1.06 -17.88
N ALA A 157 -4.74 1.50 -17.43
CA ALA A 157 -4.88 2.28 -16.20
C ALA A 157 -4.45 1.50 -14.95
N SER A 158 -4.82 0.22 -14.89
CA SER A 158 -4.48 -0.65 -13.79
C SER A 158 -2.97 -0.92 -13.73
N ALA A 159 -2.28 -0.97 -14.88
CA ALA A 159 -0.84 -1.18 -14.93
C ALA A 159 -0.07 -0.07 -14.18
N GLN A 160 -0.47 1.20 -14.32
CA GLN A 160 0.14 2.31 -13.57
C GLN A 160 -0.02 2.13 -12.05
N ILE A 161 -1.18 1.67 -11.61
CA ILE A 161 -1.44 1.39 -10.18
C ILE A 161 -0.59 0.21 -9.70
N VAL A 162 -0.52 -0.86 -10.50
CA VAL A 162 0.22 -2.09 -10.19
C VAL A 162 1.74 -1.85 -10.17
N GLU A 163 2.27 -0.96 -11.01
CA GLU A 163 3.69 -0.57 -11.00
C GLU A 163 4.12 0.03 -9.66
N HIS A 164 3.25 0.80 -9.03
CA HIS A 164 3.49 1.39 -7.71
C HIS A 164 3.04 0.51 -6.55
N MET A 165 2.01 -0.32 -6.76
CA MET A 165 1.40 -1.21 -5.77
C MET A 165 1.05 -2.58 -6.38
N PRO A 166 2.02 -3.50 -6.47
CA PRO A 166 1.79 -4.84 -7.04
C PRO A 166 0.68 -5.63 -6.35
N GLU A 167 0.48 -5.38 -5.05
CA GLU A 167 -0.52 -6.01 -4.19
C GLU A 167 -1.89 -5.31 -4.18
N ALA A 168 -2.13 -4.35 -5.09
CA ALA A 168 -3.43 -3.68 -5.21
C ALA A 168 -4.57 -4.70 -5.35
N GLU A 169 -5.57 -4.63 -4.48
CA GLU A 169 -6.70 -5.56 -4.48
C GLU A 169 -7.82 -5.11 -5.43
N LEU A 170 -8.35 -6.04 -6.21
CA LEU A 170 -9.63 -5.93 -6.88
C LEU A 170 -10.72 -6.51 -5.97
N LYS A 171 -11.71 -5.68 -5.61
CA LYS A 171 -12.86 -6.13 -4.81
C LYS A 171 -14.16 -5.63 -5.42
N MET A 172 -15.04 -6.56 -5.80
CA MET A 172 -16.35 -6.24 -6.36
C MET A 172 -17.45 -7.16 -5.82
N LYS A 173 -18.69 -6.70 -5.89
CA LYS A 173 -19.88 -7.52 -5.59
C LYS A 173 -20.70 -7.74 -6.84
N LEU A 174 -20.90 -9.01 -7.18
CA LEU A 174 -21.77 -9.46 -8.27
C LEU A 174 -23.02 -10.09 -7.67
N GLY A 175 -24.09 -9.29 -7.52
CA GLY A 175 -25.27 -9.70 -6.76
C GLY A 175 -24.94 -9.96 -5.29
N ALA A 176 -25.11 -11.20 -4.83
CA ALA A 176 -24.76 -11.61 -3.47
C ALA A 176 -23.31 -12.14 -3.35
N THR A 177 -22.61 -12.34 -4.46
CA THR A 177 -21.27 -12.93 -4.48
C THR A 177 -20.22 -11.82 -4.38
N GLU A 178 -19.28 -11.96 -3.45
CA GLU A 178 -18.10 -11.09 -3.35
C GLU A 178 -16.94 -11.73 -4.11
N ILE A 179 -16.31 -10.98 -4.99
CA ILE A 179 -15.14 -11.40 -5.77
C ILE A 179 -13.95 -10.58 -5.27
N LYS A 180 -12.86 -11.27 -4.94
CA LYS A 180 -11.59 -10.70 -4.50
C LYS A 180 -10.44 -11.33 -5.29
N GLY A 181 -9.48 -10.52 -5.67
CA GLY A 181 -8.26 -10.93 -6.36
C GLY A 181 -7.29 -9.75 -6.42
N LEU A 182 -6.19 -9.92 -7.14
CA LEU A 182 -5.29 -8.79 -7.42
C LEU A 182 -5.82 -7.96 -8.59
N LEU A 183 -5.60 -6.65 -8.56
CA LEU A 183 -5.95 -5.77 -9.67
C LEU A 183 -5.19 -6.16 -10.94
N ALA A 184 -3.95 -6.62 -10.79
CA ALA A 184 -3.12 -7.13 -11.88
C ALA A 184 -3.72 -8.35 -12.60
N GLU A 185 -4.61 -9.10 -11.95
CA GLU A 185 -5.28 -10.27 -12.55
C GLU A 185 -6.46 -9.86 -13.44
N PHE A 186 -6.91 -8.61 -13.38
CA PHE A 186 -8.00 -8.13 -14.22
C PHE A 186 -7.59 -8.08 -15.69
N GLY A 187 -8.35 -8.77 -16.54
CA GLY A 187 -8.05 -8.91 -17.96
C GLY A 187 -7.15 -10.09 -18.31
N ASP A 188 -6.51 -10.72 -17.32
CA ASP A 188 -5.68 -11.92 -17.50
C ASP A 188 -6.40 -13.19 -17.00
N SER A 189 -6.60 -13.31 -15.69
CA SER A 189 -7.31 -14.45 -15.08
C SER A 189 -8.69 -14.10 -14.55
N ILE A 190 -9.00 -12.81 -14.35
CA ILE A 190 -10.32 -12.31 -13.96
C ILE A 190 -10.91 -11.48 -15.09
N HIS A 191 -12.06 -11.91 -15.61
CA HIS A 191 -12.77 -11.20 -16.67
C HIS A 191 -14.20 -10.87 -16.25
N LEU A 192 -14.70 -9.72 -16.72
CA LEU A 192 -16.08 -9.32 -16.56
C LEU A 192 -16.75 -9.19 -17.93
N ALA A 193 -17.92 -9.79 -18.08
CA ALA A 193 -18.68 -9.80 -19.31
C ALA A 193 -20.18 -9.62 -19.04
N LYS A 194 -20.95 -9.41 -20.12
CA LYS A 194 -22.41 -9.29 -20.06
C LYS A 194 -23.05 -10.31 -20.99
N VAL A 195 -24.01 -11.08 -20.45
CA VAL A 195 -24.81 -12.06 -21.20
C VAL A 195 -26.28 -11.83 -20.89
N ASN A 196 -27.07 -11.50 -21.92
CA ASN A 196 -28.50 -11.18 -21.82
C ASN A 196 -28.81 -10.14 -20.74
N GLY A 197 -28.06 -9.03 -20.77
CA GLY A 197 -28.22 -7.92 -19.82
C GLY A 197 -27.70 -8.19 -18.41
N ARG A 198 -27.24 -9.40 -18.10
CA ARG A 198 -26.68 -9.77 -16.78
C ARG A 198 -25.17 -9.79 -16.80
N TYR A 199 -24.56 -9.28 -15.73
CA TYR A 199 -23.12 -9.34 -15.53
C TYR A 199 -22.67 -10.75 -15.14
N VAL A 200 -21.57 -11.20 -15.74
CA VAL A 200 -20.94 -12.50 -15.50
C VAL A 200 -19.46 -12.25 -15.26
N ALA A 201 -18.94 -12.76 -14.16
CA ALA A 201 -17.50 -12.82 -13.93
C ALA A 201 -16.98 -14.21 -14.32
N LEU A 202 -15.89 -14.24 -15.08
CA LEU A 202 -15.13 -15.46 -15.39
C LEU A 202 -13.79 -15.39 -14.65
N ILE A 203 -13.43 -16.47 -13.99
CA ILE A 203 -12.19 -16.60 -13.24
C ILE A 203 -11.49 -17.86 -13.73
N GLU A 204 -10.25 -17.71 -14.22
CA GLU A 204 -9.39 -18.79 -14.65
C GLU A 204 -8.41 -19.18 -13.53
N ALA A 205 -8.27 -20.47 -13.27
CA ALA A 205 -7.33 -21.01 -12.31
C ALA A 205 -6.93 -22.44 -12.68
N GLU A 206 -5.72 -22.86 -12.30
CA GLU A 206 -5.24 -24.23 -12.54
C GLU A 206 -5.90 -25.27 -11.62
N THR A 207 -6.31 -24.85 -10.42
CA THR A 207 -6.86 -25.75 -9.40
C THR A 207 -8.00 -25.09 -8.63
N ILE A 208 -8.87 -25.92 -8.06
CA ILE A 208 -9.97 -25.49 -7.18
C ILE A 208 -9.76 -26.18 -5.83
N SER A 209 -9.75 -25.40 -4.75
CA SER A 209 -9.65 -25.89 -3.38
C SER A 209 -10.90 -25.54 -2.58
N PHE A 210 -11.34 -26.44 -1.71
CA PHE A 210 -12.45 -26.25 -0.79
C PHE A 210 -11.96 -26.22 0.65
N GLU A 211 -12.55 -25.38 1.48
CA GLU A 211 -12.34 -25.43 2.93
C GLU A 211 -12.96 -26.69 3.54
N LYS A 212 -12.59 -27.00 4.80
CA LYS A 212 -13.07 -28.18 5.50
C LYS A 212 -14.59 -28.13 5.70
N GLY A 213 -15.30 -28.90 4.88
CA GLY A 213 -16.75 -29.06 4.86
C GLY A 213 -17.11 -30.22 3.94
N SER A 214 -18.40 -30.41 3.68
CA SER A 214 -18.85 -31.36 2.65
C SER A 214 -19.93 -30.71 1.80
N SER A 215 -19.60 -30.44 0.55
CA SER A 215 -20.51 -29.94 -0.48
C SER A 215 -20.59 -30.93 -1.64
N PRO A 216 -21.80 -31.26 -2.15
CA PRO A 216 -21.93 -32.09 -3.35
C PRO A 216 -21.19 -31.53 -4.57
N VAL A 217 -20.93 -30.21 -4.60
CA VAL A 217 -20.20 -29.52 -5.67
C VAL A 217 -18.75 -30.02 -5.78
N GLU A 218 -18.16 -30.54 -4.71
CA GLU A 218 -16.82 -31.13 -4.72
C GLU A 218 -16.70 -32.34 -5.67
N PHE A 219 -17.83 -32.96 -6.02
CA PHE A 219 -17.90 -34.08 -6.96
C PHE A 219 -18.41 -33.66 -8.34
N TYR A 220 -18.61 -32.37 -8.58
CA TYR A 220 -19.08 -31.87 -9.88
C TYR A 220 -18.02 -32.12 -10.95
N LYS A 221 -18.43 -32.69 -12.07
CA LYS A 221 -17.62 -32.79 -13.28
C LYS A 221 -17.88 -31.55 -14.14
N PRO A 222 -16.90 -30.64 -14.30
CA PRO A 222 -17.10 -29.43 -15.09
C PRO A 222 -17.48 -29.73 -16.54
N GLU A 223 -18.48 -29.01 -17.03
CA GLU A 223 -18.83 -28.92 -18.45
C GLU A 223 -17.88 -27.96 -19.19
N GLY A 224 -17.90 -27.97 -20.53
CA GLY A 224 -17.12 -27.01 -21.30
C GLY A 224 -17.67 -25.59 -21.14
N LEU A 225 -16.79 -24.57 -21.11
CA LEU A 225 -17.21 -23.17 -20.92
C LEU A 225 -18.27 -22.72 -21.93
N HIS A 226 -18.10 -23.08 -23.19
CA HIS A 226 -19.04 -22.75 -24.27
C HIS A 226 -20.44 -23.33 -24.00
N GLU A 227 -20.54 -24.55 -23.45
CA GLU A 227 -21.82 -25.20 -23.12
C GLU A 227 -22.54 -24.45 -21.99
N VAL A 228 -21.77 -23.98 -20.99
CA VAL A 228 -22.31 -23.18 -19.89
C VAL A 228 -22.83 -21.83 -20.38
N ILE A 229 -22.08 -21.14 -21.25
CA ILE A 229 -22.50 -19.86 -21.83
C ILE A 229 -23.76 -20.02 -22.68
N GLU A 230 -23.83 -21.04 -23.53
CA GLU A 230 -25.03 -21.36 -24.32
C GLU A 230 -26.23 -21.68 -23.42
N ARG A 231 -26.04 -22.43 -22.33
CA ARG A 231 -27.12 -22.69 -21.36
C ARG A 231 -27.60 -21.41 -20.67
N ILE A 232 -26.70 -20.49 -20.33
CA ILE A 232 -27.06 -19.19 -19.74
C ILE A 232 -27.83 -18.34 -20.75
N ARG A 233 -27.39 -18.35 -22.02
CA ARG A 233 -28.07 -17.65 -23.12
C ARG A 233 -29.50 -18.16 -23.33
N ASN A 234 -29.65 -19.48 -23.47
CA ASN A 234 -30.95 -20.12 -23.73
C ASN A 234 -31.91 -20.08 -22.52
N LYS A 235 -31.42 -19.71 -21.32
CA LYS A 235 -32.27 -19.59 -20.14
C LYS A 235 -33.22 -18.39 -20.21
N SER A 236 -32.83 -17.29 -20.85
CA SER A 236 -33.72 -16.13 -21.00
C SER A 236 -34.89 -16.41 -21.94
N ASP A 237 -34.68 -17.21 -22.98
CA ASP A 237 -35.70 -17.51 -24.00
C ASP A 237 -36.87 -18.36 -23.47
N ARG A 238 -36.79 -18.82 -22.21
CA ARG A 238 -37.85 -19.60 -21.54
C ARG A 238 -38.57 -18.83 -20.44
N GLU A 239 -38.13 -17.61 -20.12
CA GLU A 239 -38.73 -16.75 -19.10
C GLU A 239 -39.61 -15.62 -19.73
N ASP A 240 -39.68 -15.54 -21.06
CA ASP A 240 -40.68 -14.80 -21.87
C ASP A 240 -41.76 -15.74 -22.43
#